data_AF-A0A843H137-F1
#
_entry.id   AF-A0A843H137-F1
#
_cell.length_a   1.000
_cell.length_b   1.000
_cell.length_c   1.000
_cell.angle_alpha   90.00
_cell.angle_beta   90.00
_cell.angle_gamma   90.00
#
_symmetry.space_group_name_H-M   'P 1'
#
loop_
_entity.id
_entity.type
_entity.pdbx_description
1 polymer ?
#
loop_
_entity_poly.entity_id
_entity_poly.type
_entity_poly.pdbx_seq_one_letter_code
_entity_poly.pdbx_strand_id
1 'polypeptide(L)' 'MRIAVASTNGENVDLHFGKAHSLYVYEYNEEKDEINFLEQRTVEIEVDMKHQNPKIIKTIEDCEVAIC' A
#
# COMPACT_ATOMS: atom_id res chain seq x y z
N MET A 1 -3.10 7.17 12.39
CA MET A 1 -1.95 6.70 11.58
C MET A 1 -2.45 6.05 10.30
N ARG A 2 -1.93 6.44 9.13
CA ARG A 2 -2.26 5.79 7.84
C ARG A 2 -1.24 4.71 7.47
N ILE A 3 -1.73 3.54 7.09
CA ILE A 3 -0.94 2.34 6.79
C ILE A 3 -1.26 1.87 5.37
N ALA A 4 -0.24 1.73 4.53
CA ALA A 4 -0.35 1.11 3.22
C ALA A 4 0.12 -0.34 3.25
N VAL A 5 -0.65 -1.24 2.62
CA VAL A 5 -0.34 -2.67 2.56
C VAL A 5 -0.27 -3.12 1.10
N ALA A 6 0.88 -3.64 0.68
CA ALA A 6 1.06 -4.24 -0.64
C ALA A 6 0.38 -5.62 -0.69
N SER A 7 -0.78 -5.69 -1.33
CA SER A 7 -1.63 -6.88 -1.32
C SER A 7 -2.50 -6.99 -2.56
N THR A 8 -2.80 -8.22 -2.98
CA THR A 8 -3.82 -8.51 -4.01
C THR A 8 -5.25 -8.51 -3.46
N ASN A 9 -5.45 -8.70 -2.15
CA ASN A 9 -6.76 -8.92 -1.56
C ASN A 9 -7.06 -8.08 -0.29
N GLY A 10 -6.07 -7.35 0.24
CA GLY A 10 -6.21 -6.56 1.46
C GLY A 10 -6.12 -7.37 2.76
N GLU A 11 -5.81 -8.66 2.69
CA GLU A 11 -5.66 -9.52 3.87
C GLU A 11 -4.24 -10.11 3.96
N ASN A 12 -3.71 -10.57 2.83
CA ASN A 12 -2.39 -11.19 2.75
C ASN A 12 -1.37 -10.21 2.15
N VAL A 13 -0.21 -10.09 2.79
CA VAL A 13 0.92 -9.33 2.23
C VAL A 13 1.64 -10.24 1.22
N ASP A 14 1.20 -10.18 -0.04
CA ASP A 14 1.63 -11.09 -1.11
C ASP A 14 2.28 -10.39 -2.32
N LEU A 15 2.35 -9.05 -2.30
CA LEU A 15 2.95 -8.26 -3.36
C LEU A 15 4.31 -7.69 -2.94
N HIS A 16 5.35 -7.97 -3.73
CA HIS A 16 6.64 -7.32 -3.59
C HIS A 16 6.53 -5.81 -3.82
N PHE A 17 6.97 -5.03 -2.85
CA PHE A 17 6.86 -3.57 -2.88
C PHE A 17 7.33 -2.95 -4.20
N GLY A 18 8.43 -3.40 -4.79
CA GLY A 18 8.98 -2.75 -5.99
C GLY A 18 8.15 -2.93 -7.28
N LYS A 19 7.14 -3.82 -7.25
CA LYS A 19 6.22 -4.09 -8.35
C LYS A 19 4.77 -4.23 -7.87
N ALA A 20 4.45 -3.68 -6.69
CA ALA A 20 3.10 -3.76 -6.15
C ALA A 20 2.15 -2.91 -7.00
N HIS A 21 1.25 -3.57 -7.73
CA HIS A 21 0.23 -2.91 -8.53
C HIS A 21 -1.00 -2.51 -7.71
N SER A 22 -1.10 -2.97 -6.46
CA SER A 22 -2.25 -2.78 -5.59
C SER A 22 -1.78 -2.52 -4.16
N LEU A 23 -2.27 -1.43 -3.58
CA LEU A 23 -1.96 -0.95 -2.24
C LEU A 23 -3.26 -0.69 -1.50
N TYR A 24 -3.49 -1.39 -0.39
CA TYR A 24 -4.65 -1.18 0.46
C TYR A 24 -4.29 -0.22 1.58
N VAL A 25 -5.08 0.85 1.74
CA VAL A 25 -4.84 1.90 2.73
C VAL A 25 -5.81 1.73 3.89
N TYR A 26 -5.26 1.72 5.09
CA TYR A 26 -5.99 1.62 6.35
C TYR A 26 -5.67 2.80 7.24
N GLU A 27 -6.63 3.15 8.08
CA GLU A 27 -6.44 4.09 9.18
C GLU A 27 -6.50 3.34 10.50
N TYR A 28 -5.43 3.45 11.28
CA TYR A 28 -5.43 3.03 12.68
C TYR A 28 -5.80 4.22 13.57
N ASN A 29 -6.86 4.03 14.35
CA ASN A 29 -7.33 4.95 15.38
C ASN A 29 -6.80 4.49 16.74
N GLU A 30 -5.78 5.18 17.25
CA GLU A 30 -5.12 4.85 18.52
C GLU A 30 -6.06 4.98 19.73
N GLU A 31 -7.00 5.93 19.72
CA GLU A 31 -7.91 6.14 20.86
C GLU A 31 -8.90 5.00 21.03
N LYS A 32 -9.32 4.39 19.92
CA LYS A 32 -10.32 3.32 19.89
C LYS A 32 -9.72 1.92 19.73
N ASP A 33 -8.42 1.83 19.45
CA ASP A 33 -7.73 0.60 19.07
C ASP A 33 -8.41 -0.12 17.89
N GLU A 34 -8.81 0.65 16.87
CA GLU A 34 -9.55 0.17 15.71
C GLU A 34 -8.76 0.40 14.41
N ILE A 35 -8.83 -0.58 13.50
CA ILE A 35 -8.31 -0.46 12.13
C ILE A 35 -9.49 -0.38 11.17
N ASN A 36 -9.51 0.67 10.36
CA ASN A 36 -10.55 0.88 9.33
C ASN A 36 -9.93 0.86 7.94
N PHE A 37 -10.51 0.09 7.03
CA PHE A 37 -10.16 0.17 5.61
C PHE A 37 -10.65 1.50 5.04
N LEU A 38 -9.78 2.22 4.35
CA LEU A 38 -10.12 3.48 3.68
C LEU A 38 -10.37 3.27 2.20
N GLU A 39 -9.37 2.75 1.48
CA GLU A 39 -9.40 2.65 0.02
C GLU A 39 -8.34 1.70 -0.53
N GLN A 40 -8.52 1.27 -1.77
CA GLN A 40 -7.52 0.57 -2.56
C GLN A 40 -6.95 1.52 -3.62
N ARG A 41 -5.62 1.59 -3.71
CA ARG A 41 -4.90 2.38 -4.71
C ARG A 41 -4.19 1.44 -5.68
N THR A 42 -4.42 1.67 -6.97
CA THR A 42 -3.78 0.92 -8.04
C THR A 42 -2.59 1.71 -8.57
N VAL A 43 -1.47 1.01 -8.82
CA VAL A 43 -0.29 1.58 -9.46
C VAL A 43 -0.09 0.89 -10.80
N GLU A 44 0.07 1.67 -11.86
CA GLU A 44 0.44 1.12 -13.17
C GLU A 44 1.90 0.65 -13.15
N ILE A 45 2.07 -0.68 -13.26
CA ILE A 45 3.38 -1.33 -13.26
C ILE A 45 3.71 -1.83 -14.67
N GLU A 46 4.81 -1.34 -15.21
CA GLU A 46 5.37 -1.82 -16.48
C GLU A 46 6.23 -3.07 -16.28
N VAL A 47 5.89 -4.20 -16.91
CA VAL A 47 6.56 -5.49 -16.67
C VAL A 47 8.08 -5.43 -16.93
N ASP A 48 8.47 -4.67 -17.95
CA ASP A 48 9.86 -4.58 -18.44
C ASP A 48 10.72 -3.56 -17.67
N MET A 49 10.13 -2.75 -16.80
CA MET A 49 10.85 -1.74 -16.04
C MET A 49 11.25 -2.26 -14.65
N LYS A 50 12.56 -2.38 -14.40
CA LYS A 50 13.12 -2.94 -13.16
C LYS A 50 12.84 -2.10 -11.90
N HIS A 51 12.78 -0.78 -12.02
CA HIS A 51 12.65 0.12 -10.87
C HIS A 51 11.41 1.00 -11.02
N GLN A 52 10.34 0.67 -10.29
CA GLN A 52 9.10 1.45 -10.25
C GLN A 52 8.69 1.90 -8.86
N ASN A 53 9.53 1.63 -7.85
CA ASN A 53 9.37 2.08 -6.48
C ASN A 53 9.01 3.58 -6.36
N PRO A 54 9.56 4.52 -7.16
CA PRO A 54 9.17 5.93 -7.05
C PRO A 54 7.67 6.19 -7.30
N LYS A 55 7.04 5.44 -8.23
CA LYS A 55 5.60 5.54 -8.47
C LYS A 55 4.83 5.10 -7.23
N ILE A 56 5.24 3.97 -6.65
CA ILE A 56 4.61 3.35 -5.47
C ILE A 56 4.75 4.24 -4.24
N ILE A 57 5.96 4.76 -3.98
CA ILE A 57 6.24 5.70 -2.87
C ILE A 57 5.37 6.95 -3.01
N LYS A 58 5.26 7.51 -4.22
CA LYS A 58 4.41 8.66 -4.48
C LYS A 58 2.92 8.35 -4.22
N THR A 59 2.46 7.15 -4.57
CA THR A 59 1.07 6.71 -4.32
C THR A 59 0.74 6.58 -2.84
N ILE A 60 1.73 6.44 -1.95
CA ILE A 60 1.53 6.28 -0.50
C ILE A 60 2.22 7.38 0.32
N GLU A 61 2.48 8.54 -0.29
CA GLU A 61 3.23 9.63 0.36
C GLU A 61 2.54 10.21 1.60
N ASP A 62 1.23 10.00 1.72
CA ASP A 62 0.38 10.36 2.87
C ASP A 62 0.27 9.24 3.92
N CYS A 63 0.93 8.09 3.70
CA CYS A 63 0.98 6.99 4.64
C CYS A 63 2.25 7.04 5.48
N GLU A 64 2.13 6.75 6.77
CA GLU A 64 3.24 6.75 7.72
C GLU A 64 3.99 5.41 7.73
N VAL A 65 3.28 4.33 7.39
CA VAL A 65 3.80 2.95 7.40
C VAL A 65 3.45 2.26 6.09
N ALA A 66 4.41 1.50 5.54
CA ALA A 66 4.21 0.60 4.41
C ALA A 66 4.57 -0.84 4.82
N ILE A 67 3.68 -1.79 4.54
CA ILE A 67 3.87 -3.23 4.81
C ILE A 67 3.88 -3.98 3.47
N CYS A 68 4.92 -4.76 3.23
CA CYS A 68 5.22 -5.40 1.95
C CYS A 68 6.19 -6.57 2.05
#